data_AF-A0A1F6BRV1-F1
#
_entry.id   AF-A0A1F6BRV1-F1
#
_cell.length_a   1.000
_cell.length_b   1.000
_cell.length_c   1.000
_cell.angle_alpha   90.00
_cell.angle_beta   90.00
_cell.angle_gamma   90.00
#
_symmetry.space_group_name_H-M   'P 1'
#
loop_
_entity.id
_entity.type
_entity.pdbx_description
1 polymer ?
#
loop_
_entity_poly.entity_id
_entity_poly.type
_entity_poly.pdbx_seq_one_letter_code
_entity_poly.pdbx_strand_id
1 'polypeptide(L)' 'MTSDKALQEFKAIWKEEKGTEISDEQAMEEATQLLTLFDAIYKPIKKSWLNDDDNGKHRQHSE' A
#
# COMPACT_ATOMS: atom_id res chain seq x y z
N MET A 1 12.20 -2.35 -10.14
CA MET A 1 12.91 -1.05 -10.25
C MET A 1 11.86 0.05 -10.24
N THR A 2 12.00 1.05 -9.38
CA THR A 2 11.04 2.16 -9.25
C THR A 2 11.44 3.33 -10.16
N SER A 3 10.53 4.28 -10.39
CA SER A 3 10.84 5.50 -11.15
C SER A 3 11.60 6.52 -10.31
N ASP A 4 12.36 7.42 -10.94
CA ASP A 4 13.10 8.48 -10.24
C ASP A 4 12.20 9.36 -9.36
N LYS A 5 11.01 9.71 -9.87
CA LYS A 5 10.03 10.50 -9.10
C LYS A 5 9.58 9.77 -7.84
N ALA A 6 9.24 8.48 -7.96
CA ALA A 6 8.83 7.66 -6.82
C ALA A 6 9.97 7.45 -5.82
N LEU A 7 11.22 7.39 -6.30
CA LEU A 7 12.39 7.34 -5.42
C LEU A 7 12.57 8.65 -4.63
N GLN A 8 12.38 9.81 -5.27
CA GLN A 8 12.45 11.10 -4.56
C GLN A 8 11.34 11.25 -3.52
N GLU A 9 10.11 10.82 -3.86
CA GLU A 9 8.99 10.79 -2.92
C GLU A 9 9.29 9.86 -1.72
N PHE A 10 9.85 8.68 -1.99
CA PHE A 10 10.28 7.75 -0.94
C PHE A 10 11.33 8.39 -0.01
N LYS A 11 12.35 9.06 -0.56
CA LYS A 11 13.38 9.75 0.23
C LYS A 11 12.80 10.90 1.07
N ALA A 12 11.82 11.63 0.53
CA ALA A 12 11.14 12.70 1.26
C ALA A 12 10.37 12.14 2.47
N ILE A 13 9.60 11.08 2.27
CA ILE A 13 8.87 10.38 3.34
C ILE A 13 9.85 9.81 4.38
N TRP A 14 10.95 9.21 3.93
CA TRP A 14 11.98 8.69 4.83
C TRP A 14 12.51 9.78 5.76
N LYS A 15 12.82 10.96 5.22
CA LYS A 15 13.30 12.10 6.01
C LYS A 15 12.25 12.60 7.00
N GLU A 16 10.99 12.65 6.59
CA GLU A 16 9.86 13.03 7.46
C GLU A 16 9.68 12.05 8.63
N GLU A 17 9.70 10.74 8.33
CA GLU A 17 9.39 9.68 9.30
C GLU A 17 10.58 9.30 10.20
N LYS A 18 11.81 9.37 9.67
CA LYS A 18 13.03 8.93 10.38
C LYS A 18 13.89 10.10 10.87
N GLY A 19 13.67 11.30 10.36
CA GLY A 19 14.49 12.48 10.68
C GLY A 19 15.90 12.43 10.08
N THR A 20 16.20 11.47 9.20
CA THR A 20 17.52 11.28 8.59
C THR A 20 17.43 11.25 7.07
N GLU A 21 18.53 11.57 6.39
CA GLU A 21 18.62 11.38 4.94
C GLU A 21 19.13 9.98 4.61
N ILE A 22 18.70 9.46 3.46
CA ILE A 22 19.09 8.15 2.93
C ILE A 22 19.79 8.34 1.57
N SER A 23 20.81 7.52 1.31
CA SER A 23 21.52 7.56 0.02
C SER A 23 20.64 7.02 -1.11
N ASP A 24 20.96 7.34 -2.36
CA ASP A 24 20.21 6.83 -3.51
C ASP A 24 20.28 5.31 -3.62
N GLU A 25 21.42 4.72 -3.31
CA GLU A 25 21.62 3.26 -3.32
C GLU A 25 20.77 2.58 -2.26
N GLN A 26 20.80 3.08 -1.02
CA GLN A 26 19.98 2.56 0.08
C GLN A 26 18.49 2.77 -0.20
N ALA A 27 18.11 3.94 -0.72
CA ALA A 27 16.72 4.21 -1.08
C ALA A 27 16.20 3.24 -2.14
N MET A 28 17.03 2.90 -3.14
CA MET A 28 16.66 1.96 -4.19
C MET A 28 16.48 0.54 -3.64
N GLU A 29 17.37 0.12 -2.75
CA GLU A 29 17.30 -1.19 -2.09
C GLU A 29 16.05 -1.30 -1.21
N GLU A 30 15.86 -0.36 -0.29
CA GLU A 30 14.72 -0.33 0.64
C GLU A 30 13.38 -0.23 -0.10
N ALA A 31 13.28 0.63 -1.11
CA ALA A 31 12.06 0.74 -1.93
C ALA A 31 11.77 -0.57 -2.69
N THR A 32 12.79 -1.26 -3.17
CA THR A 32 12.63 -2.55 -3.86
C THR A 32 12.17 -3.64 -2.89
N GLN A 33 12.74 -3.69 -1.69
CA GLN A 33 12.33 -4.64 -0.64
C GLN A 33 10.87 -4.41 -0.22
N LEU A 34 10.47 -3.14 -0.04
CA LEU A 34 9.09 -2.78 0.30
C LEU A 34 8.10 -3.25 -0.77
N LEU A 35 8.38 -2.97 -2.05
CA LEU A 35 7.52 -3.39 -3.15
C LEU A 35 7.44 -4.92 -3.26
N THR A 36 8.57 -5.61 -3.05
CA THR A 36 8.63 -7.07 -3.03
C THR A 36 7.77 -7.66 -1.92
N LEU A 37 7.86 -7.08 -0.71
CA LEU A 37 7.02 -7.49 0.41
C LEU A 37 5.54 -7.24 0.09
N PHE A 38 5.22 -6.06 -0.45
CA PHE A 38 3.86 -5.69 -0.79
C PHE A 38 3.27 -6.65 -1.82
N ASP A 39 4.01 -6.99 -2.87
CA ASP A 39 3.60 -7.98 -3.88
C ASP A 39 3.31 -9.37 -3.26
N ALA A 40 4.13 -9.78 -2.28
CA ALA A 40 3.96 -11.07 -1.61
C ALA A 40 2.75 -11.12 -0.68
N ILE A 41 2.41 -10.02 0.00
CA ILE A 41 1.36 -10.00 1.04
C ILE A 41 0.04 -9.40 0.56
N TYR A 42 0.07 -8.53 -0.44
CA TYR A 42 -1.12 -7.85 -0.94
C TYR A 42 -1.99 -8.81 -1.74
N LYS A 43 -3.07 -9.27 -1.12
CA LYS A 43 -4.12 -10.05 -1.79
C LYS A 43 -5.24 -9.11 -2.22
N PRO A 44 -5.34 -8.74 -3.51
CA PRO A 44 -6.42 -7.88 -3.95
C PRO A 44 -7.77 -8.55 -3.69
N ILE A 45 -8.67 -7.83 -3.03
CA ILE A 45 -10.05 -8.27 -2.86
C ILE A 45 -10.65 -8.40 -4.26
N LYS A 46 -11.14 -9.60 -4.60
CA LYS A 46 -11.79 -9.82 -5.89
C LYS A 46 -12.99 -8.88 -5.98
N LYS A 47 -13.08 -8.11 -7.07
CA LYS A 47 -14.20 -7.19 -7.30
C LYS A 47 -15.57 -7.87 -7.20
N SER A 48 -15.64 -9.17 -7.47
CA SER A 48 -16.84 -9.99 -7.29
C SER A 48 -17.35 -10.03 -5.84
N TRP A 49 -16.48 -9.91 -4.84
CA TRP A 49 -16.85 -9.95 -3.42
C TRP A 49 -17.44 -8.63 -2.91
N LEU A 50 -17.29 -7.52 -3.66
CA LEU A 50 -17.89 -6.23 -3.29
C LEU A 50 -19.41 -6.19 -3.56
N ASN A 51 -19.95 -7.10 -4.37
CA ASN A 51 -21.36 -7.09 -4.76
C ASN A 51 -22.26 -7.90 -3.81
N ASP A 52 -21.70 -8.73 -2.93
CA ASP A 52 -22.48 -9.62 -2.07
C ASP A 52 -22.87 -9.00 -0.72
N ASP A 53 -22.19 -7.93 -0.29
CA ASP A 53 -22.41 -7.31 1.03
C ASP A 53 -23.56 -6.27 1.08
N ASP A 54 -24.09 -5.83 -0.06
CA ASP A 54 -25.18 -4.84 -0.09
C ASP A 54 -26.58 -5.44 0.13
N ASN A 55 -26.70 -6.78 0.12
CA ASN A 55 -27.98 -7.49 0.34
C ASN A 55 -28.23 -7.94 1.79
N GLY A 56 -27.40 -7.51 2.75
CA GLY A 56 -27.48 -7.94 4.15
C GLY A 56 -28.29 -7.05 5.10
N LYS A 57 -28.63 -5.81 4.72
CA LYS A 57 -29.36 -4.86 5.60
C LYS A 57 -30.82 -4.66 5.19
N HIS A 58 -31.57 -5.75 5.02
CA HIS A 58 -33.03 -5.68 4.99
C HIS A 58 -33.67 -6.88 5.69
N ARG A 59 -33.47 -7.01 7.00
CA ARG A 59 -34.36 -7.81 7.85
C ARG A 59 -34.88 -6.97 9.02
N GLN A 60 -35.92 -6.21 8.67
CA GLN A 60 -37.13 -5.89 9.43
C GLN A 60 -36.97 -5.78 10.96
N HIS A 61 -36.96 -4.53 11.45
CA HIS A 61 -37.79 -4.19 12.59
C HIS A 61 -39.24 -4.42 12.17
N SER A 62 -39.90 -5.43 12.73
CA SER A 62 -41.36 -5.48 12.86
C SER A 62 -41.69 -6.45 13.99
N GLU A 63 -42.23 -5.83 15.06
CA GLU A 63 -43.10 -6.33 16.13
C GLU A 63 -42.60 -7.40 17.11
#